data_AF-A0A2D4M4Q4-F1
#
_entry.id   AF-A0A2D4M4Q4-F1
#
_cell.length_a   1.000
_cell.length_b   1.000
_cell.length_c   1.000
_cell.angle_alpha   90.00
_cell.angle_beta   90.00
_cell.angle_gamma   90.00
#
_symmetry.space_group_name_H-M   'P 1'
#
loop_
_entity.id
_entity.type
_entity.pdbx_description
1 polymer ?
#
loop_
_entity_poly.entity_id
_entity_poly.type
_entity_poly.pdbx_seq_one_letter_code
_entity_poly.pdbx_strand_id
1 'polypeptide(L)'
;VRNTTITFLLLRIPTLKIRVKYKKDVFEANLKSECDLWHLMVKEMCAGKKMADDHKDPQYLQQALTNVLLMDAVVGSLQSSKIIYAASKLSYFDRMKNEVPMMVPKTTS
;
A
#
# COMPACT_ATOMS: atom_id res chain seq x y z
N VAL A 1 6.51 1.31 4.78
CA VAL A 1 6.42 -0.06 4.23
C VAL A 1 7.42 -0.19 3.11
N ARG A 2 8.25 -1.22 3.11
CA ARG A 2 9.25 -1.48 2.07
C ARG A 2 9.09 -2.91 1.57
N ASN A 3 9.22 -3.08 0.25
CA ASN A 3 9.40 -4.36 -0.38
C ASN A 3 10.90 -4.57 -0.58
N THR A 4 11.45 -5.62 0.00
CA THR A 4 12.89 -5.89 0.03
C THR A 4 13.14 -7.36 -0.22
N THR A 5 14.40 -7.74 -0.39
CA THR A 5 14.81 -9.14 -0.36
C THR A 5 15.75 -9.37 0.81
N ILE A 6 15.56 -10.50 1.51
CA ILE A 6 16.53 -11.00 2.48
C ILE A 6 17.30 -12.14 1.82
N THR A 7 18.62 -12.16 2.05
CA THR A 7 19.49 -13.23 1.57
C THR A 7 19.63 -14.28 2.66
N PHE A 8 19.33 -15.53 2.32
CA PHE A 8 19.60 -16.69 3.17
C PHE A 8 20.31 -17.75 2.34
N LEU A 9 21.59 -18.01 2.65
CA LEU A 9 22.48 -18.80 1.80
C LEU A 9 22.52 -18.22 0.37
N LEU A 10 22.08 -18.98 -0.62
CA LEU A 10 21.98 -18.57 -2.02
C LEU A 10 20.59 -18.05 -2.41
N LEU A 11 19.61 -18.10 -1.50
CA LEU A 11 18.23 -17.71 -1.77
C LEU A 11 18.03 -16.21 -1.57
N ARG A 12 17.29 -15.58 -2.49
CA ARG A 12 16.71 -14.24 -2.30
C ARG A 12 15.22 -14.40 -2.02
N ILE A 13 14.82 -14.08 -0.80
CA ILE A 13 13.45 -14.23 -0.34
C ILE A 13 12.79 -12.85 -0.37
N PRO A 14 11.72 -12.64 -1.17
CA PRO A 14 10.92 -11.42 -1.10
C PRO A 14 10.31 -11.27 0.30
N THR A 15 10.57 -10.12 0.91
CA THR A 15 10.21 -9.82 2.30
C THR A 15 9.61 -8.42 2.40
N LEU A 16 8.41 -8.37 2.95
CA LEU A 16 7.74 -7.13 3.31
C LEU A 16 8.28 -6.65 4.67
N LYS A 17 8.71 -5.39 4.73
CA LYS A 17 9.17 -4.74 5.96
C LYS A 17 8.28 -3.57 6.34
N ILE A 18 7.74 -3.60 7.56
CA ILE A 18 6.89 -2.55 8.12
C ILE A 18 7.59 -1.97 9.35
N ARG A 19 7.92 -0.68 9.28
CA ARG A 19 8.44 0.10 10.40
C ARG A 19 7.35 1.05 10.90
N VAL A 20 7.07 1.01 12.20
CA VAL A 20 6.16 1.94 12.86
C VAL A 20 7.00 3.06 13.49
N LYS A 21 6.60 4.33 13.32
CA LYS A 21 7.42 5.52 13.67
C LYS A 21 7.94 5.51 15.12
N TYR A 22 7.18 4.95 16.05
CA TYR A 22 7.49 4.95 17.49
C TYR A 22 7.92 3.58 18.04
N LYS A 23 8.13 2.58 17.17
CA LYS A 23 8.69 1.28 17.57
C LYS A 23 10.06 1.08 16.93
N LYS A 24 11.01 0.63 17.74
CA LYS A 24 12.37 0.31 17.28
C LYS A 24 12.37 -0.91 16.35
N ASP A 25 11.51 -1.88 16.65
CA ASP A 25 11.42 -3.13 15.89
C ASP A 25 10.75 -2.93 14.54
N VAL A 26 11.29 -3.64 13.55
CA VAL A 26 10.74 -3.72 12.19
C VAL A 26 10.02 -5.06 12.07
N PHE A 27 8.75 -5.03 11.69
CA PHE A 27 8.03 -6.25 11.33
C PHE A 27 8.52 -6.72 9.96
N GLU A 28 8.87 -7.99 9.86
CA GLU A 28 9.34 -8.63 8.63
C GLU A 28 8.49 -9.85 8.32
N ALA A 29 7.97 -9.95 7.09
CA ALA A 29 7.18 -11.08 6.64
C ALA A 29 7.68 -11.59 5.29
N ASN A 30 8.03 -12.87 5.25
CA ASN A 30 8.49 -13.56 4.05
C ASN A 30 7.29 -14.07 3.25
N LEU A 31 6.78 -13.22 2.36
CA LEU A 31 5.53 -13.45 1.64
C LEU A 31 5.72 -14.09 0.25
N LYS A 32 6.97 -14.38 -0.14
CA LYS A 32 7.27 -15.03 -1.43
C LYS A 32 6.62 -14.27 -2.60
N SER A 33 5.77 -14.94 -3.40
CA SER A 33 5.07 -14.34 -4.55
C SER A 33 4.04 -13.27 -4.15
N GLU A 34 3.51 -13.33 -2.93
CA GLU A 34 2.47 -12.39 -2.44
C GLU A 34 3.07 -11.04 -1.97
N CYS A 35 4.39 -10.92 -1.93
CA CYS A 35 5.08 -9.76 -1.35
C CYS A 35 4.70 -8.44 -2.04
N ASP A 36 4.59 -8.45 -3.37
CA ASP A 36 4.25 -7.27 -4.16
C ASP A 36 2.79 -6.82 -3.91
N LEU A 37 1.85 -7.76 -3.85
CA LEU A 37 0.44 -7.47 -3.57
C LEU A 37 0.28 -6.90 -2.16
N TRP A 38 0.85 -7.56 -1.15
CA TRP A 38 0.82 -7.05 0.23
C TRP A 38 1.49 -5.69 0.36
N HIS A 39 2.58 -5.43 -0.36
CA HIS A 39 3.22 -4.12 -0.37
C HIS A 39 2.27 -3.04 -0.87
N LEU A 40 1.55 -3.31 -1.97
CA LEU A 40 0.57 -2.40 -2.55
C LEU A 40 -0.60 -2.16 -1.59
N MET A 41 -1.21 -3.23 -1.06
CA MET A 41 -2.37 -3.14 -0.17
C MET A 41 -2.06 -2.37 1.11
N VAL A 42 -0.91 -2.65 1.76
CA VAL A 42 -0.55 -1.95 3.00
C VAL A 42 -0.26 -0.46 2.72
N LYS A 43 0.33 -0.12 1.57
CA LYS A 43 0.54 1.29 1.19
C LYS A 43 -0.79 2.02 0.99
N GLU A 44 -1.74 1.41 0.27
CA GLU A 44 -3.06 2.00 0.03
C GLU A 44 -3.84 2.20 1.35
N MET A 45 -3.88 1.19 2.22
CA MET A 45 -4.52 1.29 3.54
C MET A 45 -3.87 2.37 4.42
N CYS A 46 -2.54 2.46 4.42
CA CYS A 46 -1.83 3.50 5.16
C CYS A 46 -2.14 4.90 4.62
N ALA A 47 -2.27 5.06 3.30
CA ALA A 47 -2.61 6.32 2.67
C ALA A 47 -4.07 6.71 2.97
N GLY A 48 -5.03 5.79 2.80
CA GLY A 48 -6.43 6.02 3.14
C GLY A 48 -6.67 6.32 4.61
N LYS A 49 -5.96 5.63 5.53
CA LYS A 49 -6.02 5.95 6.96
C LYS A 49 -5.50 7.36 7.23
N LYS A 50 -4.38 7.76 6.61
CA LYS A 50 -3.88 9.13 6.75
C LYS A 50 -4.89 10.16 6.25
N MET A 51 -5.50 9.93 5.08
CA MET A 51 -6.53 10.81 4.53
C MET A 51 -7.73 10.96 5.47
N ALA A 52 -8.19 9.84 6.04
CA ALA A 52 -9.26 9.83 7.04
C ALA A 52 -8.90 10.65 8.28
N ASP A 53 -7.67 10.53 8.77
CA ASP A 53 -7.19 11.29 9.93
C ASP A 53 -7.01 12.78 9.64
N ASP A 54 -6.52 13.13 8.44
CA ASP A 54 -6.29 14.52 8.01
C ASP A 54 -7.61 15.26 7.77
N HIS A 55 -8.63 14.59 7.19
CA HIS A 55 -9.92 15.20 6.85
C HIS A 55 -11.05 14.92 7.86
N LYS A 56 -10.78 14.10 8.88
CA LYS A 56 -11.78 13.63 9.86
C LYS A 56 -12.98 12.92 9.23
N ASP A 57 -12.74 12.20 8.13
CA ASP A 57 -13.76 11.47 7.39
C ASP A 57 -13.41 9.97 7.30
N PRO A 58 -14.18 9.08 7.96
CA PRO A 58 -13.91 7.64 7.92
C PRO A 58 -14.12 7.00 6.54
N GLN A 59 -14.81 7.68 5.60
CA GLN A 59 -15.08 7.17 4.27
C GLN A 59 -13.79 6.88 3.48
N TYR A 60 -12.73 7.66 3.69
CA TYR A 60 -11.42 7.40 3.06
C TYR A 60 -10.83 6.04 3.44
N LEU A 61 -11.01 5.60 4.69
CA LEU A 61 -10.53 4.29 5.13
C LEU A 61 -11.37 3.16 4.52
N GLN A 62 -12.68 3.36 4.42
CA GLN A 62 -13.58 2.39 3.78
C GLN A 62 -13.28 2.24 2.29
N GLN A 63 -13.04 3.34 1.58
CA GLN A 63 -12.64 3.32 0.17
C GLN A 63 -11.29 2.63 -0.02
N ALA A 64 -10.32 2.87 0.87
CA ALA A 64 -9.04 2.18 0.80
C ALA A 64 -9.22 0.67 1.02
N LEU A 65 -10.09 0.26 1.95
CA LEU A 65 -10.44 -1.14 2.16
C LEU A 65 -11.06 -1.76 0.90
N THR A 66 -12.00 -1.07 0.25
CA THR A 66 -12.56 -1.51 -1.04
C THR A 66 -11.49 -1.66 -2.11
N ASN A 67 -10.59 -0.68 -2.25
CA ASN A 67 -9.52 -0.70 -3.24
C ASN A 67 -8.60 -1.93 -3.04
N VAL A 68 -8.20 -2.24 -1.81
CA VAL A 68 -7.31 -3.38 -1.56
C VAL A 68 -7.99 -4.73 -1.76
N LEU A 69 -9.28 -4.84 -1.46
CA LEU A 69 -10.04 -6.06 -1.77
C LEU A 69 -10.21 -6.25 -3.28
N LEU A 70 -10.38 -5.17 -4.04
CA LEU A 70 -10.39 -5.23 -5.50
C LEU A 70 -9.01 -5.60 -6.06
N MET A 71 -7.91 -5.10 -5.49
CA MET A 71 -6.56 -5.51 -5.87
C MET A 71 -6.34 -7.00 -5.68
N ASP A 72 -6.74 -7.54 -4.52
CA ASP A 72 -6.66 -8.97 -4.21
C ASP A 72 -7.48 -9.80 -5.21
N ALA A 73 -8.72 -9.41 -5.48
CA ALA A 73 -9.57 -10.05 -6.49
C ALA A 73 -8.95 -10.00 -7.91
N VAL A 74 -8.33 -8.89 -8.30
CA VAL A 74 -7.62 -8.75 -9.59
C VAL A 74 -6.43 -9.71 -9.64
N VAL A 75 -5.66 -9.84 -8.56
CA VAL A 75 -4.53 -10.77 -8.49
C VAL A 75 -4.98 -12.23 -8.48
N GLY A 76 -6.11 -12.54 -7.85
CA GLY A 76 -6.67 -13.90 -7.85
C GLY A 76 -7.32 -14.33 -9.17
N SER A 77 -7.77 -13.38 -10.00
CA SER A 77 -8.59 -13.67 -11.19
C SER A 77 -7.82 -13.69 -12.51
N LEU A 78 -6.67 -13.01 -12.60
CA LEU A 78 -5.86 -12.97 -13.82
C LEU A 78 -4.70 -13.98 -13.71
N GLN A 79 -4.38 -14.67 -14.81
CA GLN A 79 -3.12 -15.43 -14.93
C GLN A 79 -2.18 -14.67 -15.87
N SER A 80 -1.52 -13.64 -15.35
CA SER A 80 -0.63 -12.77 -16.15
C SER A 80 0.59 -12.32 -15.38
N SER A 81 1.73 -12.20 -16.07
CA SER A 81 2.95 -11.61 -15.52
C SER A 81 2.82 -10.11 -15.21
N LYS A 82 1.76 -9.43 -15.70
CA LYS A 82 1.49 -8.00 -15.47
C LYS A 82 0.41 -7.73 -14.43
N ILE A 83 0.06 -8.73 -13.64
CA ILE A 83 -1.10 -8.69 -12.74
C ILE A 83 -0.96 -7.66 -11.60
N ILE A 84 0.23 -7.56 -11.02
CA ILE A 84 0.53 -6.56 -9.98
C ILE A 84 0.40 -5.14 -10.55
N TYR A 85 0.84 -4.94 -11.80
CA TYR A 85 0.69 -3.65 -12.46
C TYR A 85 -0.80 -3.31 -12.69
N ALA A 86 -1.62 -4.28 -13.09
CA ALA A 86 -3.06 -4.07 -13.20
C ALA A 86 -3.69 -3.71 -11.85
N ALA A 87 -3.37 -4.45 -10.78
CA ALA A 87 -3.82 -4.14 -9.42
C ALA A 87 -3.38 -2.74 -8.96
N SER A 88 -2.17 -2.30 -9.31
CA SER A 88 -1.66 -0.95 -8.97
C SER A 88 -2.48 0.19 -9.57
N LYS A 89 -3.33 -0.05 -10.58
CA LYS A 89 -4.26 0.96 -11.08
C LYS A 89 -5.38 1.29 -10.10
N LEU A 90 -5.64 0.42 -9.13
CA LEU A 90 -6.62 0.61 -8.07
C LEU A 90 -6.05 1.34 -6.83
N SER A 91 -4.73 1.60 -6.77
CA SER A 91 -4.09 2.24 -5.60
C SER A 91 -4.23 3.76 -5.66
N TYR A 92 -5.47 4.22 -5.48
CA TYR A 92 -5.83 5.61 -5.62
C TYR A 92 -5.13 6.51 -4.58
N PHE A 93 -5.24 6.18 -3.30
CA PHE A 93 -4.72 7.04 -2.23
C PHE A 93 -3.20 7.05 -2.18
N ASP A 94 -2.57 5.91 -2.40
CA ASP A 94 -1.12 5.84 -2.46
C ASP A 94 -0.56 6.68 -3.61
N ARG A 95 -1.25 6.72 -4.76
CA ARG A 95 -0.86 7.57 -5.90
C ARG A 95 -1.09 9.05 -5.62
N MET A 96 -2.23 9.43 -5.06
CA MET A 96 -2.51 10.83 -4.70
C MET A 96 -1.43 11.42 -3.79
N LYS A 97 -0.96 10.64 -2.81
CA LYS A 97 0.11 11.05 -1.90
C LYS A 97 1.42 11.39 -2.62
N ASN A 98 1.70 10.74 -3.76
CA ASN A 98 2.95 10.89 -4.50
C ASN A 98 2.82 11.88 -5.68
N GLU A 99 1.62 12.07 -6.24
CA GLU A 99 1.38 12.84 -7.47
C GLU A 99 0.82 14.26 -7.22
N VAL A 100 0.17 14.54 -6.08
CA VAL A 100 -0.51 15.83 -5.86
C VAL A 100 -0.14 16.43 -4.49
N PRO A 101 0.60 17.55 -4.42
CA PRO A 101 0.62 18.38 -3.22
C PRO A 101 -0.82 18.82 -2.97
N MET A 102 -1.43 18.33 -1.89
CA MET A 102 -2.74 18.76 -1.41
C MET A 102 -2.76 20.29 -1.33
N MET A 103 -3.45 20.93 -2.28
CA MET A 103 -3.56 22.38 -2.32
C MET A 103 -4.55 22.79 -1.23
N VAL A 104 -4.03 23.25 -0.09
CA VAL A 104 -4.86 23.79 0.98
C VAL A 104 -5.52 25.09 0.45
N PRO A 105 -6.85 25.18 0.38
CA PRO A 105 -7.51 26.41 -0.05
C PRO A 105 -7.15 27.54 0.92
N LYS A 106 -6.63 28.66 0.40
CA LYS A 106 -6.46 29.87 1.22
C LYS A 106 -7.86 30.36 1.60
N THR A 107 -8.13 30.46 2.89
CA THR A 107 -9.33 31.13 3.39
C THR A 107 -9.28 32.60 2.99
N THR A 108 -10.28 33.07 2.25
CA THR A 108 -10.49 34.49 2.00
C THR A 108 -10.91 35.16 3.31
N SER A 109 -10.15 36.17 3.72
CA SER A 109 -10.47 37.03 4.87
C SER A 109 -11.30 38.24 4.45
#